data_AF-A0A2G4H6I1-F1
#
_entry.id   AF-A0A2G4H6I1-F1
#
_cell.length_a   1.000
_cell.length_b   1.000
_cell.length_c   1.000
_cell.angle_alpha   90.00
_cell.angle_beta   90.00
_cell.angle_gamma   90.00
#
_symmetry.space_group_name_H-M   'P 1'
#
loop_
_entity.id
_entity.type
_entity.pdbx_description
1 polymer ?
#
loop_
_entity_poly.entity_id
_entity_poly.type
_entity_poly.pdbx_seq_one_letter_code
_entity_poly.pdbx_strand_id
1 'polypeptide(L)'
;MFRRKRFGDLIDQQLRIFASDHADRLQAMREARERYRGADADEAEASYGDYADEIDWAAEELSEMRDAYAATLDDGIDDQYLREFSKAVHRAYPEIAVILDTL
;
A
#
# COMPACT_ATOMS: atom_id res chain seq x y z
N MET A 1 16.47 11.45 -23.82
CA MET A 1 15.72 11.98 -22.66
C MET A 1 14.26 11.54 -22.71
N PHE A 2 13.97 10.24 -22.59
CA PHE A 2 12.61 9.67 -22.60
C PHE A 2 12.48 8.45 -21.68
N ARG A 3 13.20 8.43 -20.55
CA ARG A 3 13.07 7.38 -19.53
C ARG A 3 11.83 7.62 -18.64
N ARG A 4 10.78 8.22 -19.21
CA ARG A 4 9.56 8.61 -18.49
C ARG A 4 8.72 7.34 -18.29
N LYS A 5 8.77 6.81 -17.07
CA LYS A 5 7.71 6.05 -16.40
C LYS A 5 6.97 5.06 -17.31
N ARG A 6 7.63 3.98 -17.72
CA ARG A 6 6.97 2.92 -18.51
C ARG A 6 5.72 2.39 -17.81
N PHE A 7 5.74 2.35 -16.47
CA PHE A 7 4.65 1.82 -15.67
C PHE A 7 3.88 2.88 -14.90
N GLY A 8 4.25 4.16 -14.98
CA GLY A 8 3.67 5.20 -14.11
C GLY A 8 2.15 5.30 -14.21
N ASP A 9 1.62 5.37 -15.43
CA ASP A 9 0.19 5.50 -15.65
C ASP A 9 -0.57 4.22 -15.26
N LEU A 10 0.07 3.05 -15.47
CA LEU A 10 -0.48 1.76 -15.05
C LEU A 10 -0.55 1.67 -13.52
N ILE A 11 0.54 1.98 -12.83
CA ILE A 11 0.62 1.92 -11.37
C ILE A 11 -0.35 2.93 -10.76
N ASP A 12 -0.42 4.15 -11.31
CA ASP A 12 -1.40 5.15 -10.86
C ASP A 12 -2.85 4.62 -11.04
N GLN A 13 -3.13 3.82 -12.09
CA GLN A 13 -4.41 3.16 -12.27
C GLN A 13 -4.62 1.99 -11.29
N GLN A 14 -3.62 1.14 -11.04
CA GLN A 14 -3.69 0.05 -10.07
C GLN A 14 -3.98 0.57 -8.66
N LEU A 15 -3.26 1.62 -8.22
CA LEU A 15 -3.49 2.25 -6.92
C LEU A 15 -4.87 2.93 -6.83
N ARG A 16 -5.41 3.41 -7.95
CA ARG A 16 -6.78 3.92 -8.02
C ARG A 16 -7.82 2.80 -7.88
N ILE A 17 -7.59 1.65 -8.53
CA ILE A 17 -8.46 0.47 -8.40
C ILE A 17 -8.45 0.00 -6.95
N PHE A 18 -7.27 -0.21 -6.37
CA PHE A 18 -7.12 -0.53 -4.94
C PHE A 18 -7.91 0.43 -4.05
N ALA A 19 -7.73 1.74 -4.24
CA ALA A 19 -8.42 2.74 -3.43
C ALA A 19 -9.95 2.74 -3.61
N SER A 20 -10.43 2.43 -4.82
CA SER A 20 -11.85 2.36 -5.14
C SER A 20 -12.50 1.12 -4.56
N ASP A 21 -11.88 -0.04 -4.74
CA ASP A 21 -12.41 -1.34 -4.33
C ASP A 21 -12.40 -1.49 -2.81
N HIS A 22 -11.46 -0.80 -2.14
CA HIS A 22 -11.27 -0.87 -0.69
C HIS A 22 -11.52 0.46 0.02
N ALA A 23 -12.34 1.34 -0.56
CA ALA A 23 -12.60 2.68 -0.01
C ALA A 23 -13.04 2.65 1.45
N ASP A 24 -13.96 1.75 1.81
CA ASP A 24 -14.49 1.62 3.17
C ASP A 24 -13.42 1.14 4.16
N ARG A 25 -12.56 0.21 3.75
CA ARG A 25 -11.43 -0.29 4.55
C ARG A 25 -10.36 0.77 4.77
N LEU A 26 -10.00 1.51 3.72
CA LEU A 26 -9.06 2.63 3.83
C LEU A 26 -9.62 3.75 4.71
N GLN A 27 -10.95 3.93 4.73
CA GLN A 27 -11.60 4.83 5.66
C GLN A 27 -11.53 4.30 7.10
N ALA A 28 -11.81 3.02 7.34
CA ALA A 28 -11.67 2.39 8.65
C ALA A 28 -10.25 2.47 9.20
N MET A 29 -9.23 2.27 8.35
CA MET A 29 -7.81 2.44 8.72
C MET A 29 -7.52 3.86 9.20
N ARG A 30 -8.07 4.89 8.52
CA ARG A 30 -7.91 6.29 8.94
C ARG A 30 -8.57 6.56 10.29
N GLU A 31 -9.76 6.01 10.51
CA GLU A 31 -10.47 6.14 11.78
C GLU A 31 -9.75 5.41 12.93
N ALA A 32 -9.19 4.22 12.68
CA ALA A 32 -8.36 3.49 13.63
C ALA A 32 -7.11 4.29 14.02
N ARG A 33 -6.46 4.92 13.04
CA ARG A 33 -5.33 5.82 13.29
C ARG A 33 -5.71 7.02 14.16
N GLU A 34 -6.85 7.64 13.89
CA GLU A 34 -7.33 8.78 14.68
C GLU A 34 -7.66 8.38 16.11
N ARG A 35 -8.30 7.21 16.30
CA ARG A 35 -8.52 6.62 17.63
C ARG A 35 -7.20 6.38 18.36
N TYR A 36 -6.24 5.73 17.73
CA TYR A 36 -4.92 5.51 18.31
C TYR A 36 -4.22 6.82 18.72
N ARG A 37 -4.28 7.84 17.88
CA ARG A 37 -3.68 9.16 18.18
C ARG A 37 -4.34 9.88 19.35
N GLY A 38 -5.63 9.64 19.58
CA GLY A 38 -6.41 10.24 20.66
C GLY A 38 -6.50 9.36 21.92
N ALA A 39 -6.01 8.12 21.86
CA ALA A 39 -6.14 7.15 22.94
C ALA A 39 -5.25 7.53 24.14
N ASP A 40 -5.80 7.34 25.33
CA ASP A 40 -5.04 7.39 26.58
C ASP A 40 -4.17 6.13 26.71
N ALA A 41 -3.23 6.14 27.66
CA ALA A 41 -2.24 5.07 27.81
C ALA A 41 -2.84 3.65 27.94
N ASP A 42 -4.01 3.53 28.58
CA ASP A 42 -4.69 2.26 28.79
C ASP A 42 -5.37 1.72 27.51
N GLU A 43 -5.71 2.60 26.57
CA GLU A 43 -6.40 2.27 25.31
C GLU A 43 -5.46 2.27 24.09
N ALA A 44 -4.24 2.79 24.26
CA ALA A 44 -3.26 2.97 23.20
C ALA A 44 -2.84 1.65 22.56
N GLU A 45 -2.67 0.58 23.34
CA GLU A 45 -2.24 -0.72 22.80
C GLU A 45 -3.34 -1.37 21.95
N ALA A 46 -4.57 -1.39 22.44
CA ALA A 46 -5.71 -1.93 21.69
C ALA A 46 -5.97 -1.11 20.41
N SER A 47 -5.96 0.21 20.52
CA SER A 47 -6.17 1.10 19.37
C SER A 47 -5.03 1.02 18.36
N TYR A 48 -3.80 0.79 18.81
CA TYR A 48 -2.67 0.53 17.92
C TYR A 48 -2.84 -0.81 17.21
N GLY A 49 -3.27 -1.87 17.92
CA GLY A 49 -3.55 -3.18 17.33
C GLY A 49 -4.56 -3.08 16.18
N ASP A 50 -5.72 -2.46 16.42
CA ASP A 50 -6.74 -2.21 15.39
C ASP A 50 -6.16 -1.49 14.16
N TYR A 51 -5.30 -0.51 14.39
CA TYR A 51 -4.69 0.27 13.32
C TYR A 51 -3.62 -0.53 12.56
N ALA A 52 -2.79 -1.29 13.26
CA ALA A 52 -1.74 -2.13 12.68
C ALA A 52 -2.34 -3.23 11.80
N ASP A 53 -3.42 -3.89 12.25
CA ASP A 53 -4.11 -4.94 11.49
C ASP A 53 -4.63 -4.41 10.12
N GLU A 54 -5.13 -3.17 10.07
CA GLU A 54 -5.58 -2.57 8.81
C GLU A 54 -4.41 -2.17 7.88
N ILE A 55 -3.26 -1.77 8.43
CA ILE A 55 -2.05 -1.52 7.63
C ILE A 55 -1.54 -2.83 7.03
N ASP A 56 -1.43 -3.88 7.85
CA ASP A 56 -0.90 -5.18 7.43
C ASP A 56 -1.77 -5.76 6.32
N TRP A 57 -3.09 -5.76 6.50
CA TRP A 57 -4.02 -6.17 5.46
C TRP A 57 -3.84 -5.36 4.16
N ALA A 58 -3.73 -4.03 4.24
CA ALA A 58 -3.55 -3.18 3.07
C ALA A 58 -2.20 -3.43 2.36
N ALA A 59 -1.16 -3.78 3.11
CA ALA A 59 0.14 -4.15 2.56
C ALA A 59 0.08 -5.49 1.82
N GLU A 60 -0.60 -6.49 2.40
CA GLU A 60 -0.81 -7.80 1.78
C GLU A 60 -1.57 -7.67 0.44
N GLU A 61 -2.70 -6.96 0.42
CA GLU A 61 -3.48 -6.75 -0.81
C GLU A 61 -2.69 -6.04 -1.92
N LEU A 62 -1.89 -5.02 -1.55
CA LEU A 62 -1.01 -4.34 -2.51
C LEU A 62 0.12 -5.25 -2.99
N SER A 63 0.66 -6.12 -2.13
CA SER A 63 1.66 -7.11 -2.49
C SER A 63 1.09 -8.12 -3.48
N GLU A 64 -0.09 -8.67 -3.20
CA GLU A 64 -0.75 -9.61 -4.10
C GLU A 64 -1.03 -9.00 -5.47
N MET A 65 -1.56 -7.77 -5.51
CA MET A 65 -1.78 -7.03 -6.76
C MET A 65 -0.46 -6.79 -7.52
N ARG A 66 0.60 -6.41 -6.80
CA ARG A 66 1.94 -6.18 -7.36
C ARG A 66 2.47 -7.46 -7.98
N ASP A 67 2.48 -8.55 -7.22
CA ASP A 67 3.12 -9.80 -7.58
C ASP A 67 2.35 -10.53 -8.68
N ALA A 68 1.01 -10.47 -8.65
CA ALA A 68 0.17 -10.99 -9.72
C ALA A 68 0.47 -10.32 -11.07
N TYR A 69 0.68 -9.00 -11.10
CA TYR A 69 1.06 -8.31 -12.34
C TYR A 69 2.51 -8.60 -12.72
N ALA A 70 3.45 -8.57 -11.77
CA ALA A 70 4.86 -8.84 -12.01
C ALA A 70 5.08 -10.22 -12.63
N ALA A 71 4.34 -11.24 -12.19
CA ALA A 71 4.38 -12.60 -12.74
C ALA A 71 3.97 -12.70 -14.22
N THR A 72 3.34 -11.66 -14.78
CA THR A 72 2.98 -11.60 -16.22
C THR A 72 4.06 -10.97 -17.09
N LEU A 73 5.11 -10.40 -16.49
CA LEU A 73 6.17 -9.69 -17.17
C LEU A 73 7.35 -10.63 -17.47
N ASP A 74 8.08 -10.33 -18.54
CA ASP A 74 9.33 -11.03 -18.85
C ASP A 74 10.41 -10.72 -17.80
N ASP A 75 11.31 -11.69 -17.59
CA ASP A 75 12.47 -11.55 -16.69
C ASP A 75 13.27 -10.27 -16.99
N GLY A 76 13.45 -9.44 -15.95
CA GLY A 76 14.17 -8.17 -16.00
C GLY A 76 13.29 -6.94 -16.28
N ILE A 77 12.03 -7.14 -16.71
CA ILE A 77 11.03 -6.07 -16.80
C ILE A 77 10.30 -5.91 -15.45
N ASP A 78 10.02 -7.04 -14.80
CA ASP A 78 9.47 -7.14 -13.45
C ASP A 78 10.23 -6.27 -12.43
N ASP A 79 11.56 -6.34 -12.43
CA ASP A 79 12.46 -5.54 -11.59
C ASP A 79 12.21 -4.02 -11.72
N GLN A 80 11.97 -3.55 -12.94
CA GLN A 80 11.66 -2.14 -13.16
C GLN A 80 10.28 -1.78 -12.61
N TYR A 81 9.29 -2.63 -12.87
CA TYR A 81 7.93 -2.45 -12.37
C TYR A 81 7.91 -2.43 -10.84
N LEU A 82 8.52 -3.40 -10.16
CA LEU A 82 8.57 -3.49 -8.70
C LEU A 82 9.16 -2.21 -8.06
N ARG A 83 10.26 -1.69 -8.62
CA ARG A 83 10.87 -0.44 -8.15
C ARG A 83 9.99 0.79 -8.40
N GLU A 84 9.29 0.85 -9.52
CA GLU A 84 8.37 1.96 -9.81
C GLU A 84 7.10 1.87 -8.93
N PHE A 85 6.62 0.66 -8.65
CA PHE A 85 5.47 0.38 -7.79
C PHE A 85 5.75 0.77 -6.35
N SER A 86 6.83 0.27 -5.73
CA SER A 86 7.21 0.63 -4.36
C SER A 86 7.33 2.15 -4.21
N LYS A 87 7.97 2.86 -5.16
CA LYS A 87 8.03 4.33 -5.15
C LYS A 87 6.65 5.00 -5.17
N ALA A 88 5.71 4.46 -5.94
CA ALA A 88 4.36 5.02 -6.01
C ALA A 88 3.58 4.78 -4.71
N VAL A 89 3.72 3.59 -4.09
CA VAL A 89 3.12 3.27 -2.79
C VAL A 89 3.72 4.15 -1.70
N HIS A 90 5.05 4.31 -1.63
CA HIS A 90 5.71 5.24 -0.69
C HIS A 90 5.17 6.67 -0.79
N ARG A 91 4.81 7.12 -2.00
CA ARG A 91 4.24 8.45 -2.23
C ARG A 91 2.77 8.54 -1.80
N ALA A 92 1.97 7.52 -2.08
CA ALA A 92 0.53 7.54 -1.87
C ALA A 92 0.10 7.10 -0.46
N TYR A 93 0.79 6.09 0.07
CA TYR A 93 0.48 5.37 1.30
C TYR A 93 1.75 5.09 2.11
N PRO A 94 2.40 6.12 2.69
CA PRO A 94 3.72 5.96 3.33
C PRO A 94 3.76 4.90 4.44
N GLU A 95 2.68 4.75 5.20
CA GLU A 95 2.61 3.81 6.34
C GLU A 95 2.45 2.37 5.86
N ILE A 96 1.65 2.15 4.83
CA ILE A 96 1.49 0.84 4.19
C ILE A 96 2.80 0.42 3.50
N ALA A 97 3.51 1.39 2.90
CA ALA A 97 4.79 1.12 2.22
C ALA A 97 5.86 0.52 3.16
N VAL A 98 5.86 0.89 4.44
CA VAL A 98 6.81 0.36 5.42
C VAL A 98 6.64 -1.14 5.61
N ILE A 99 5.39 -1.63 5.69
CA ILE A 99 5.09 -3.05 5.82
C ILE A 99 5.28 -3.76 4.48
N LEU A 100 4.81 -3.16 3.38
CA LEU A 100 4.93 -3.74 2.04
C LEU A 100 6.39 -4.02 1.64
N ASP A 101 7.35 -3.18 2.03
CA ASP A 101 8.77 -3.42 1.73
C ASP A 101 9.36 -4.62 2.50
N THR A 102 8.62 -5.19 3.45
CA THR A 102 8.98 -6.42 4.18
C THR A 102 8.37 -7.70 3.56
N LEU A 103 7.48 -7.55 2.58
CA LEU A 103 6.78 -8.61 1.83
C LEU A 103 7.42 -8.87 0.46
#